data_AF-A0A3N2KC20-F1
#
_entry.id   AF-A0A3N2KC20-F1
#
_cell.length_a   1.000
_cell.length_b   1.000
_cell.length_c   1.000
_cell.angle_alpha   90.00
_cell.angle_beta   90.00
_cell.angle_gamma   90.00
#
_symmetry.space_group_name_H-M   'P 1'
#
loop_
_entity.id
_entity.type
_entity.pdbx_description
1 polymer ?
#
loop_
_entity_poly.entity_id
_entity_poly.type
_entity_poly.pdbx_seq_one_letter_code
_entity_poly.pdbx_strand_id
1 'polypeptide(L)'
;MSKVYEPQIDPEEFIRTFRDEPSGLSSLKRKSASKQQEQANPQPVAGEGDGASPGNTTVQAKNSERERLYMERFVRNMRYMWPEDKFQVSEIDPEFIWKIRRILFHKKKGKVCSIKAYINNVLAAHFEEFADIIDPIL
;
A
#
# COMPACT_ATOMS: atom_id res chain seq x y z
N MET A 1 -37.02 44.07 12.17
CA MET A 1 -36.37 42.76 11.94
C MET A 1 -35.18 42.67 12.88
N SER A 2 -35.31 41.89 13.95
CA SER A 2 -34.27 41.77 14.99
C SER A 2 -33.08 40.98 14.44
N LYS A 3 -31.92 41.62 14.37
CA LYS A 3 -30.65 40.92 14.16
C LYS A 3 -30.33 40.19 15.46
N VAL A 4 -30.58 38.89 15.48
CA VAL A 4 -30.15 38.00 16.57
C VAL A 4 -28.63 37.92 16.44
N TYR A 5 -27.92 38.46 17.43
CA TYR A 5 -26.47 38.41 17.52
C TYR A 5 -26.06 36.94 17.74
N GLU A 6 -25.24 36.38 16.85
CA GLU A 6 -24.63 35.08 17.09
C GLU A 6 -23.77 35.17 18.36
N PRO A 7 -23.87 34.22 19.29
CA PRO A 7 -23.01 34.23 20.46
C PRO A 7 -21.55 34.14 19.99
N GLN A 8 -20.74 35.13 20.34
CA GLN A 8 -19.29 35.03 20.20
C GLN A 8 -18.83 33.84 21.03
N ILE A 9 -18.54 32.73 20.35
CA ILE A 9 -17.98 31.54 20.97
C ILE A 9 -16.62 31.95 21.54
N ASP A 10 -16.54 32.03 22.86
CA ASP A 10 -15.29 32.27 23.56
C ASP A 10 -14.37 31.06 23.28
N PRO A 11 -13.20 31.26 22.63
CA PRO A 11 -12.31 30.17 22.30
C PRO A 11 -11.89 29.36 23.53
N GLU A 12 -11.82 30.00 24.71
CA GLU A 12 -11.47 29.29 25.94
C GLU A 12 -12.64 28.51 26.53
N GLU A 13 -13.89 28.93 26.29
CA GLU A 13 -15.06 28.15 26.68
C GLU A 13 -15.17 26.87 25.83
N PHE A 14 -14.88 26.95 24.52
CA PHE A 14 -14.83 25.78 23.64
C PHE A 14 -13.75 24.76 24.09
N ILE A 15 -12.53 25.25 24.39
CA ILE A 15 -11.44 24.39 24.87
C ILE A 15 -11.79 23.79 26.24
N ARG A 16 -12.46 24.56 27.10
CA ARG A 16 -12.91 24.08 28.40
C ARG A 16 -13.95 22.97 28.26
N THR A 17 -14.95 23.10 27.39
CA THR A 17 -15.90 22.01 27.10
C THR A 17 -15.19 20.74 26.63
N PHE A 18 -14.16 20.86 25.78
CA PHE A 18 -13.44 19.69 25.28
C PHE A 18 -12.55 19.01 26.32
N ARG A 19 -12.04 19.77 27.30
CA ARG A 19 -11.22 19.22 28.39
C ARG A 19 -12.05 18.72 29.56
N ASP A 20 -13.18 19.37 29.84
CA ASP A 20 -14.05 19.07 30.98
C ASP A 20 -15.10 17.98 30.66
N GLU A 21 -15.27 17.59 29.39
CA GLU A 21 -16.11 16.44 29.01
C GLU A 21 -15.24 15.17 28.81
N PRO A 22 -14.96 14.39 29.87
CA PRO A 22 -14.37 13.09 29.68
C PRO A 22 -15.45 12.18 29.10
N SER A 23 -15.24 11.70 27.87
CA SER A 23 -15.86 10.46 27.31
C SER A 23 -17.09 10.59 26.40
N GLY A 24 -16.98 11.32 25.28
CA GLY A 24 -17.89 11.13 24.13
C GLY A 24 -17.71 9.81 23.36
N LEU A 25 -16.77 8.93 23.75
CA LEU A 25 -16.44 7.68 23.04
C LEU A 25 -16.83 6.40 23.79
N SER A 26 -17.66 6.48 24.83
CA SER A 26 -18.11 5.31 25.59
C SER A 26 -19.61 5.03 25.40
N SER A 27 -19.99 4.61 24.19
CA SER A 27 -21.28 3.92 23.95
C SER A 27 -21.18 2.71 23.01
N LEU A 28 -19.97 2.23 22.72
CA LEU A 28 -19.76 0.91 22.12
C LEU A 28 -19.78 -0.18 23.20
N LYS A 29 -20.96 -0.53 23.71
CA LYS A 29 -21.25 -1.86 24.29
C LYS A 29 -22.72 -2.08 24.61
N ARG A 30 -23.35 -2.98 23.85
CA ARG A 30 -24.47 -3.91 24.18
C ARG A 30 -24.82 -4.61 22.85
N LYS A 31 -25.01 -5.91 22.67
CA LYS A 31 -24.99 -7.19 23.42
C LYS A 31 -25.13 -8.25 22.28
N SER A 32 -24.44 -9.40 22.25
CA SER A 32 -24.94 -10.70 22.76
C SER A 32 -23.82 -11.76 22.58
N ALA A 33 -23.23 -12.32 23.65
CA ALA A 33 -23.47 -13.67 24.22
C ALA A 33 -24.56 -14.51 23.50
N SER A 34 -24.47 -15.81 23.23
CA SER A 34 -23.63 -16.93 23.69
C SER A 34 -24.08 -18.23 22.99
N LYS A 35 -23.32 -19.33 23.21
CA LYS A 35 -23.62 -20.79 23.07
C LYS A 35 -23.06 -21.51 21.82
N GLN A 36 -22.05 -22.39 22.02
CA GLN A 36 -22.12 -23.88 22.10
C GLN A 36 -22.03 -24.51 20.69
N GLN A 37 -21.36 -25.61 20.35
CA GLN A 37 -20.77 -26.76 21.07
C GLN A 37 -19.91 -27.59 20.07
N GLU A 38 -19.07 -28.47 20.61
CA GLU A 38 -18.58 -29.79 20.08
C GLU A 38 -17.72 -29.86 18.79
N GLN A 39 -16.43 -30.23 18.87
CA GLN A 39 -15.83 -31.59 18.96
C GLN A 39 -16.08 -32.50 17.74
N ALA A 40 -15.04 -32.69 16.91
CA ALA A 40 -14.59 -34.01 16.41
C ALA A 40 -13.30 -33.87 15.56
N ASN A 41 -12.19 -34.36 16.10
CA ASN A 41 -11.03 -34.84 15.35
C ASN A 41 -11.31 -36.31 14.96
N PRO A 42 -10.91 -36.80 13.78
CA PRO A 42 -9.67 -37.59 13.74
C PRO A 42 -8.85 -37.46 12.43
N GLN A 43 -7.52 -37.42 12.56
CA GLN A 43 -6.54 -37.94 11.60
C GLN A 43 -6.15 -39.38 12.00
N PRO A 44 -5.38 -40.18 11.22
CA PRO A 44 -4.91 -40.02 9.83
C PRO A 44 -5.20 -41.27 8.95
N VAL A 45 -5.08 -41.16 7.63
CA VAL A 45 -4.78 -42.32 6.76
C VAL A 45 -3.67 -41.95 5.79
N ALA A 46 -2.57 -42.66 5.90
CA ALA A 46 -1.47 -42.68 4.95
C ALA A 46 -1.87 -43.52 3.73
N GLY A 47 -1.45 -43.06 2.56
CA GLY A 47 -1.56 -43.80 1.30
C GLY A 47 -0.74 -43.08 0.25
N GLU A 48 0.48 -43.56 0.04
CA GLU A 48 1.38 -43.16 -1.04
C GLU A 48 0.71 -43.34 -2.40
N GLY A 49 0.94 -42.37 -3.29
CA GLY A 49 0.43 -42.37 -4.66
C GLY A 49 1.22 -41.39 -5.49
N ASP A 50 2.29 -41.91 -6.06
CA ASP A 50 3.20 -41.28 -7.02
C ASP A 50 2.46 -40.52 -8.12
N GLY A 51 2.93 -39.32 -8.43
CA GLY A 51 2.28 -38.40 -9.35
C GLY A 51 2.98 -37.05 -9.43
N ALA A 52 4.31 -37.06 -9.46
CA ALA A 52 5.10 -35.89 -9.81
C ALA A 52 4.69 -35.44 -11.22
N SER A 53 3.88 -34.39 -11.31
CA SER A 53 3.64 -33.65 -12.55
C SER A 53 4.82 -32.68 -12.73
N PRO A 54 5.77 -32.92 -13.64
CA PRO A 54 6.96 -32.08 -13.79
C PRO A 54 6.70 -30.91 -14.75
N GLY A 55 5.46 -30.41 -14.81
CA GLY A 55 5.04 -29.41 -15.79
C GLY A 55 4.93 -27.97 -15.28
N ASN A 56 4.82 -27.75 -13.96
CA ASN A 56 4.40 -26.44 -13.44
C ASN A 56 5.46 -25.68 -12.62
N THR A 57 6.48 -26.38 -12.14
CA THR A 57 7.52 -25.80 -11.26
C THR A 57 8.35 -24.76 -12.00
N THR A 58 8.67 -24.99 -13.28
CA THR A 58 9.56 -24.11 -14.06
C THR A 58 8.88 -22.78 -14.43
N VAL A 59 7.57 -22.77 -14.66
CA VAL A 59 6.81 -21.55 -15.00
C VAL A 59 6.54 -20.71 -13.75
N GLN A 60 6.25 -21.35 -12.60
CA GLN A 60 6.15 -20.65 -11.32
C GLN A 60 7.49 -20.08 -10.85
N ALA A 61 8.59 -20.83 -11.01
CA ALA A 61 9.94 -20.35 -10.65
C ALA A 61 10.40 -19.18 -11.54
N LYS A 62 10.14 -19.23 -12.86
CA LYS A 62 10.42 -18.12 -13.79
C LYS A 62 9.59 -16.86 -13.48
N ASN A 63 8.33 -17.03 -13.10
CA ASN A 63 7.50 -15.92 -12.62
C ASN A 63 8.02 -15.35 -11.29
N SER A 64 8.52 -16.20 -10.40
CA SER A 64 9.09 -15.77 -9.13
C SER A 64 10.37 -14.95 -9.30
N GLU A 65 11.25 -15.34 -10.22
CA GLU A 65 12.48 -14.58 -10.49
C GLU A 65 12.18 -13.24 -11.18
N ARG A 66 11.27 -13.23 -12.15
CA ARG A 66 10.82 -11.99 -12.80
C ARG A 66 10.15 -11.06 -11.80
N GLU A 67 9.29 -11.57 -10.92
CA GLU A 67 8.68 -10.79 -9.83
C GLU A 67 9.77 -10.24 -8.90
N ARG A 68 10.77 -11.04 -8.53
CA ARG A 68 11.87 -10.61 -7.67
C ARG A 68 12.65 -9.44 -8.29
N LEU A 69 13.08 -9.59 -9.54
CA LEU A 69 13.80 -8.55 -10.28
C LEU A 69 12.95 -7.28 -10.44
N TYR A 70 11.66 -7.43 -10.73
CA TYR A 70 10.72 -6.30 -10.80
C TYR A 70 10.63 -5.57 -9.45
N MET A 71 10.43 -6.31 -8.36
CA MET A 71 10.32 -5.75 -7.01
C MET A 71 11.62 -5.07 -6.59
N GLU A 72 12.77 -5.62 -6.94
CA GLU A 72 14.07 -5.04 -6.64
C GLU A 72 14.31 -3.77 -7.45
N ARG A 73 14.15 -3.82 -8.77
CA ARG A 73 14.46 -2.71 -9.67
C ARG A 73 13.53 -1.51 -9.50
N PHE A 74 12.23 -1.75 -9.31
CA PHE A 74 11.22 -0.68 -9.37
C PHE A 74 10.60 -0.33 -8.01
N VAL A 75 10.37 -1.32 -7.13
CA VAL A 75 9.60 -1.12 -5.89
C VAL A 75 10.49 -0.86 -4.68
N ARG A 76 11.58 -1.61 -4.54
CA ARG A 76 12.50 -1.53 -3.40
C ARG A 76 13.73 -0.66 -3.66
N ASN A 77 13.95 -0.25 -4.90
CA ASN A 77 15.01 0.67 -5.25
C ASN A 77 14.73 2.08 -4.71
N MET A 78 15.61 2.54 -3.82
CA MET A 78 15.50 3.83 -3.13
C MET A 78 16.35 4.93 -3.77
N ARG A 79 16.98 4.69 -4.93
CA ARG A 79 17.93 5.61 -5.58
C ARG A 79 17.36 7.04 -5.72
N TYR A 80 16.10 7.16 -6.12
CA TYR A 80 15.44 8.45 -6.34
C TYR A 80 14.51 8.89 -5.20
N MET A 81 14.68 8.31 -4.00
CA MET A 81 13.83 8.65 -2.85
C MET A 81 14.21 10.00 -2.20
N TRP A 82 15.49 10.37 -2.27
CA TRP A 82 16.05 11.57 -1.67
C TRP A 82 16.76 12.41 -2.73
N PRO A 83 16.01 13.13 -3.55
CA PRO A 83 16.62 14.00 -4.54
C PRO A 83 17.32 15.18 -3.86
N GLU A 84 18.51 15.49 -4.34
CA GLU A 84 19.24 16.69 -3.95
C GLU A 84 18.63 17.93 -4.62
N ASP A 85 18.09 17.75 -5.84
CA ASP A 85 17.51 18.82 -6.64
C ASP A 85 15.99 18.96 -6.51
N LYS A 86 15.52 20.18 -6.75
CA LYS A 86 14.09 20.47 -6.89
C LYS A 86 13.61 20.00 -8.27
N PHE A 87 12.53 19.24 -8.30
CA PHE A 87 11.93 18.80 -9.56
C PHE A 87 10.81 19.73 -10.00
N GLN A 88 10.65 19.80 -11.31
CA GLN A 88 9.45 20.33 -11.93
C GLN A 88 8.24 19.44 -11.62
N VAL A 89 7.10 20.06 -11.31
CA VAL A 89 5.85 19.33 -11.12
C VAL A 89 5.32 18.91 -12.48
N SER A 90 5.14 17.60 -12.67
CA SER A 90 4.54 17.03 -13.88
C SER A 90 3.23 16.36 -13.51
N GLU A 91 2.21 16.53 -14.35
CA GLU A 91 0.93 15.84 -14.19
C GLU A 91 1.09 14.38 -14.60
N ILE A 92 0.56 13.49 -13.76
CA ILE A 92 0.53 12.06 -14.00
C ILE A 92 -0.93 11.64 -13.95
N ASP A 93 -1.34 10.82 -14.93
CA ASP A 93 -2.71 10.31 -14.98
C ASP A 93 -3.11 9.67 -13.64
N PRO A 94 -4.28 10.04 -13.07
CA PRO A 94 -4.74 9.51 -11.79
C PRO A 94 -4.84 7.97 -11.75
N GLU A 95 -5.16 7.33 -12.87
CA GLU A 95 -5.24 5.88 -12.98
C GLU A 95 -3.86 5.23 -12.77
N PHE A 96 -2.81 5.84 -13.32
CA PHE A 96 -1.43 5.38 -13.12
C PHE A 96 -1.01 5.54 -11.66
N ILE A 97 -1.34 6.67 -11.03
CA ILE A 97 -1.08 6.89 -9.60
C ILE A 97 -1.79 5.81 -8.76
N TRP A 98 -3.04 5.48 -9.09
CA TRP A 98 -3.79 4.44 -8.40
C TRP A 98 -3.15 3.05 -8.55
N LYS A 99 -2.74 2.68 -9.78
CA LYS A 99 -2.03 1.42 -10.05
C LYS A 99 -0.72 1.35 -9.27
N ILE A 100 0.08 2.41 -9.26
CA ILE A 100 1.35 2.47 -8.53
C ILE A 100 1.12 2.32 -7.03
N ARG A 101 0.13 3.03 -6.46
CA ARG A 101 -0.22 2.86 -5.03
C ARG A 101 -0.60 1.42 -4.71
N ARG A 102 -1.36 0.76 -5.59
CA ARG A 102 -1.76 -0.63 -5.40
C ARG A 102 -0.57 -1.60 -5.44
N ILE A 103 0.44 -1.31 -6.26
CA ILE A 103 1.71 -2.07 -6.32
C ILE A 103 2.52 -1.86 -5.04
N LEU A 104 2.77 -0.61 -4.65
CA LEU A 104 3.64 -0.27 -3.53
C LEU A 104 3.05 -0.70 -2.18
N PHE A 105 1.75 -0.54 -2.00
CA PHE A 105 1.07 -0.78 -0.73
C PHE A 105 0.25 -2.08 -0.72
N HIS A 106 0.57 -3.03 -1.61
CA HIS A 106 -0.01 -4.37 -1.52
C HIS A 106 0.39 -5.02 -0.18
N LYS A 107 -0.42 -5.98 0.33
CA LYS A 107 -0.40 -6.55 1.70
C LYS A 107 0.96 -7.05 2.28
N LYS A 108 2.08 -6.97 1.55
CA LYS A 108 3.42 -7.38 2.00
C LYS A 108 4.05 -6.27 2.86
N LYS A 109 4.42 -6.61 4.10
CA LYS A 109 5.19 -5.74 5.00
C LYS A 109 6.63 -5.60 4.46
N GLY A 110 7.09 -4.38 4.24
CA GLY A 110 8.46 -4.08 3.81
C GLY A 110 8.64 -2.62 3.43
N LYS A 111 9.88 -2.12 3.44
CA LYS A 111 10.18 -0.76 2.95
C LYS A 111 10.02 -0.74 1.43
N VAL A 112 9.14 0.13 0.95
CA VAL A 112 8.92 0.40 -0.48
C VAL A 112 9.26 1.86 -0.77
N CYS A 113 9.62 2.16 -2.01
CA CYS A 113 9.94 3.52 -2.42
C CYS A 113 8.67 4.38 -2.51
N SER A 114 8.83 5.70 -2.67
CA SER A 114 7.71 6.61 -2.90
C SER A 114 7.18 6.49 -4.33
N ILE A 115 5.96 6.98 -4.59
CA ILE A 115 5.38 7.02 -5.96
C ILE A 115 6.33 7.73 -6.93
N LYS A 116 6.90 8.86 -6.51
CA LYS A 116 7.88 9.61 -7.29
C LYS A 116 9.13 8.80 -7.61
N ALA A 117 9.68 8.10 -6.61
CA ALA A 117 10.84 7.25 -6.82
C ALA A 117 10.52 6.08 -7.75
N TYR A 118 9.35 5.46 -7.62
CA TYR A 118 8.89 4.40 -8.53
C TYR A 118 8.83 4.90 -9.98
N ILE A 119 8.23 6.07 -10.23
CA ILE A 119 8.17 6.66 -11.57
C ILE A 119 9.58 6.91 -12.12
N ASN A 120 10.47 7.50 -11.33
CA ASN A 120 11.85 7.73 -11.76
C ASN A 120 12.62 6.43 -12.01
N ASN A 121 12.38 5.37 -11.23
CA ASN A 121 12.97 4.05 -11.48
C ASN A 121 12.50 3.48 -12.83
N VAL A 122 11.21 3.65 -13.17
CA VAL A 122 10.65 3.21 -14.45
C VAL A 122 11.24 4.01 -15.61
N LEU A 123 11.33 5.34 -15.47
CA LEU A 123 11.92 6.21 -16.50
C LEU A 123 13.40 5.91 -16.71
N ALA A 124 14.17 5.72 -15.63
CA ALA A 124 15.58 5.34 -15.73
C ALA A 124 15.76 4.02 -16.48
N ALA A 125 14.95 3.01 -16.17
CA ALA A 125 14.98 1.74 -16.89
C ALA A 125 14.59 1.89 -18.37
N HIS A 126 13.63 2.77 -18.68
CA HIS A 126 13.23 3.07 -20.06
C HIS A 126 14.39 3.73 -20.83
N PHE A 127 15.06 4.71 -20.23
CA PHE A 127 16.22 5.36 -20.86
C PHE A 127 17.39 4.39 -21.05
N GLU A 128 17.63 3.49 -20.09
CA GLU A 128 18.64 2.43 -20.23
C GLU A 128 18.29 1.43 -21.35
N GLU A 129 17.02 1.08 -21.50
CA GLU A 129 16.56 0.09 -22.48
C GLU A 129 16.58 0.61 -23.92
N PHE A 130 16.32 1.92 -24.11
CA PHE A 130 16.25 2.56 -25.42
C PHE A 130 17.37 3.60 -25.64
N ALA A 131 18.50 3.44 -24.96
CA ALA A 131 19.63 4.37 -25.04
C ALA A 131 20.16 4.52 -26.48
N ASP A 132 20.13 3.44 -27.27
CA ASP A 132 20.52 3.42 -28.68
C ASP A 132 19.66 4.37 -29.55
N ILE A 133 18.39 4.55 -29.20
CA ILE A 133 17.46 5.44 -29.91
C ILE A 133 17.49 6.84 -29.32
N ILE A 134 17.63 6.96 -28.00
CA ILE A 134 17.46 8.22 -27.27
C ILE A 134 18.76 9.05 -27.23
N ASP A 135 19.91 8.42 -27.01
CA ASP A 135 21.19 9.13 -26.88
C ASP A 135 21.56 9.97 -28.12
N PRO A 136 21.26 9.56 -29.36
CA PRO A 136 21.48 10.43 -30.53
C PRO A 136 20.58 11.67 -30.60
N ILE A 137 19.48 11.73 -29.83
CA ILE A 137 18.51 12.83 -29.83
C ILE A 137 18.87 13.88 -28.77
N LEU A 138 19.52 13.46 -27.68
CA LEU A 138 19.91 14.29 -26.53
C LEU A 138 21.18 15.09 -26.80
#